data_AF-A0A2S8FJA4-F1
#
_entry.id   AF-A0A2S8FJA4-F1
#
_cell.length_a   1.000
_cell.length_b   1.000
_cell.length_c   1.000
_cell.angle_alpha   90.00
_cell.angle_beta   90.00
_cell.angle_gamma   90.00
#
_symmetry.space_group_name_H-M   'P 1'
#
loop_
_entity.id
_entity.type
_entity.pdbx_description
1 polymer ?
#
loop_
_entity_poly.entity_id
_entity_poly.type
_entity_poly.pdbx_seq_one_letter_code
_entity_poly.pdbx_strand_id
1 'polypeptide(L)'
;MSAPIQWEYPLYLIAHGGGYTSIVDPQDTDDQPQHILTTHSTEAIALGFMQQFGIIGEPRQLNNDREFRWFLKSLKLPVTKVAYDPEPVEFDINAKWIAKIKTLLEDYLIVDNSPWNYPVYVVNQADGYSSTVGNGEEGESMTLLNLFTDEEKAKKYAETQDKEGEVVTLHNMEHVRKILLGLRDSVSAVAMDPVYEENESSSQYCIGVEALLDKYLVLDQ
;
A
#
# COMPACT_ATOMS: atom_id res chain seq x y z
N MET A 1 27.98 -1.60 2.46
CA MET A 1 26.58 -1.45 2.91
C MET A 1 25.87 -0.67 1.83
N SER A 2 25.09 -1.34 0.99
CA SER A 2 24.17 -0.70 0.04
C SER A 2 23.16 0.10 0.85
N ALA A 3 22.78 1.29 0.38
CA ALA A 3 21.72 2.08 0.99
C ALA A 3 20.46 1.22 1.15
N PRO A 4 19.65 1.43 2.21
CA PRO A 4 18.38 0.73 2.34
C PRO A 4 17.53 0.99 1.10
N ILE A 5 17.00 -0.07 0.49
CA ILE A 5 16.02 0.07 -0.58
C ILE A 5 14.79 0.70 0.04
N GLN A 6 14.47 1.94 -0.35
CA GLN A 6 13.30 2.66 0.09
C GLN A 6 12.51 3.03 -1.16
N TRP A 7 11.31 2.47 -1.29
CA TRP A 7 10.35 2.88 -2.30
C TRP A 7 9.19 3.61 -1.66
N GLU A 8 8.64 4.56 -2.40
CA GLU A 8 7.39 5.21 -2.07
C GLU A 8 6.30 4.66 -2.98
N TYR A 9 5.16 4.36 -2.37
CA TYR A 9 3.97 3.97 -3.11
C TYR A 9 3.18 5.20 -3.55
N PRO A 10 2.52 5.15 -4.71
CA PRO A 10 2.40 3.97 -5.58
C PRO A 10 3.64 3.66 -6.43
N LEU A 11 3.80 2.37 -6.75
CA LEU A 11 4.72 1.89 -7.78
C LEU A 11 3.97 1.69 -9.10
N TYR A 12 4.62 2.01 -10.22
CA TYR A 12 4.04 1.88 -11.55
C TYR A 12 4.73 0.79 -12.36
N LEU A 13 3.94 -0.12 -12.90
CA LEU A 13 4.34 -1.21 -13.78
C LEU A 13 3.81 -0.97 -15.19
N ILE A 14 4.58 -1.25 -16.23
CA ILE A 14 4.12 -1.07 -17.61
C ILE A 14 3.75 -2.44 -18.19
N ALA A 15 2.51 -2.59 -18.64
CA ALA A 15 2.07 -3.81 -19.31
C ALA A 15 2.63 -3.88 -20.73
N HIS A 16 3.16 -5.03 -21.14
CA HIS A 16 3.68 -5.23 -22.50
C HIS A 16 3.66 -6.71 -22.90
N GLY A 17 3.21 -7.02 -24.11
CA GLY A 17 3.31 -8.37 -24.70
C GLY A 17 2.62 -9.49 -23.90
N GLY A 18 1.54 -9.19 -23.18
CA GLY A 18 0.84 -10.16 -22.30
C GLY A 18 1.47 -10.33 -20.91
N GLY A 19 2.54 -9.59 -20.61
CA GLY A 19 3.17 -9.51 -19.29
C GLY A 19 3.49 -8.06 -18.93
N TYR A 20 4.67 -7.85 -18.35
CA TYR A 20 5.17 -6.54 -17.97
C TYR A 20 6.53 -6.27 -18.61
N THR A 21 6.86 -4.99 -18.76
CA THR A 21 8.15 -4.56 -19.29
C THR A 21 9.30 -5.10 -18.45
N SER A 22 10.31 -5.60 -19.16
CA SER A 22 11.57 -6.01 -18.56
C SER A 22 12.72 -5.59 -19.47
N ILE A 23 13.88 -5.36 -18.87
CA ILE A 23 15.13 -5.12 -19.57
C ILE A 23 15.90 -6.44 -19.55
N VAL A 24 16.44 -6.83 -20.70
CA VAL A 24 17.35 -7.96 -20.80
C VAL A 24 18.72 -7.50 -20.35
N ASP A 25 19.30 -8.15 -19.35
CA ASP A 25 20.66 -7.86 -18.87
C ASP A 25 21.67 -8.41 -19.89
N PRO A 26 22.38 -7.56 -20.66
CA PRO A 26 23.29 -8.02 -21.71
C PRO A 26 24.61 -8.55 -21.14
N GLN A 27 24.89 -8.33 -19.85
CA GLN A 27 26.12 -8.73 -19.18
C GLN A 27 25.99 -10.09 -18.47
N ASP A 28 24.77 -10.61 -18.35
CA ASP A 28 24.51 -11.89 -17.68
C ASP A 28 24.76 -13.05 -18.66
N THR A 29 25.83 -13.81 -18.43
CA THR A 29 26.31 -14.88 -19.31
C THR A 29 25.75 -16.27 -18.96
N ASP A 30 24.78 -16.37 -18.05
CA ASP A 30 24.07 -17.63 -17.81
C ASP A 30 23.35 -18.10 -19.10
N ASP A 31 23.15 -19.42 -19.26
CA ASP A 31 22.58 -20.06 -20.48
C ASP A 31 21.17 -19.54 -20.87
N GLN A 32 20.54 -18.68 -20.07
CA GLN A 32 19.31 -17.97 -20.38
C GLN A 32 19.47 -16.48 -20.08
N PRO A 33 19.06 -15.57 -21.00
CA PRO A 33 19.07 -14.14 -20.73
C PRO A 33 18.24 -13.84 -19.49
N GLN A 34 18.82 -13.19 -18.48
CA GLN A 34 18.07 -12.77 -17.31
C GLN A 34 17.28 -11.51 -17.63
N HIS A 35 16.00 -11.52 -17.24
CA HIS A 35 15.12 -10.37 -17.41
C HIS A 35 14.99 -9.62 -16.08
N ILE A 36 15.07 -8.30 -16.16
CA ILE A 36 14.94 -7.38 -15.03
C ILE A 36 13.62 -6.64 -15.20
N LEU A 37 12.65 -6.90 -14.32
CA LEU A 37 11.38 -6.17 -14.30
C LEU A 37 11.64 -4.67 -14.12
N THR A 38 10.97 -3.82 -14.89
CA THR A 38 11.02 -2.37 -14.66
C THR A 38 9.88 -1.92 -13.74
N THR A 39 10.21 -1.10 -12.74
CA THR A 39 9.27 -0.45 -11.83
C THR A 39 9.56 1.05 -11.81
N HIS A 40 8.52 1.87 -11.69
CA HIS A 40 8.65 3.32 -11.75
C HIS A 40 8.01 4.00 -10.54
N SER A 41 8.64 5.06 -10.05
CA SER A 41 8.24 5.81 -8.84
C SER A 41 7.06 6.74 -9.06
N THR A 42 6.82 7.18 -10.28
CA THR A 42 5.73 8.08 -10.63
C THR A 42 5.12 7.70 -11.97
N GLU A 43 3.85 8.06 -12.15
CA GLU A 43 3.15 7.89 -13.41
C GLU A 43 3.87 8.62 -14.56
N ALA A 44 4.35 9.83 -14.31
CA ALA A 44 5.06 10.63 -15.32
C ALA A 44 6.34 9.94 -15.81
N ILE A 45 7.11 9.32 -14.93
CA ILE A 45 8.31 8.56 -15.31
C ILE A 45 7.92 7.31 -16.11
N ALA A 46 6.87 6.59 -15.68
CA ALA A 46 6.38 5.42 -16.40
C ALA A 46 5.91 5.79 -17.81
N LEU A 47 5.13 6.86 -17.96
CA LEU A 47 4.66 7.38 -19.25
C LEU A 47 5.82 7.84 -20.14
N GLY A 48 6.84 8.50 -19.57
CA GLY A 48 8.05 8.88 -20.30
C GLY A 48 8.80 7.66 -20.86
N PHE A 49 8.95 6.61 -20.05
CA PHE A 49 9.54 5.34 -20.49
C PHE A 49 8.69 4.70 -21.61
N MET A 50 7.36 4.65 -21.45
CA MET A 50 6.46 4.13 -22.48
C MET A 50 6.60 4.88 -23.80
N GLN A 51 6.67 6.22 -23.75
CA GLN A 51 6.86 7.06 -24.93
C GLN A 51 8.21 6.80 -25.62
N GLN A 52 9.30 6.67 -24.86
CA GLN A 52 10.62 6.39 -25.41
C GLN A 52 10.67 5.07 -26.19
N PHE A 53 9.93 4.06 -25.73
CA PHE A 53 9.92 2.72 -26.33
C PHE A 53 8.70 2.43 -27.21
N GLY A 54 7.83 3.43 -27.45
CA GLY A 54 6.64 3.27 -28.29
C GLY A 54 5.61 2.30 -27.73
N ILE A 55 5.54 2.16 -26.40
CA ILE A 55 4.57 1.29 -25.71
C ILE A 55 3.26 2.06 -25.55
N ILE A 56 2.16 1.47 -25.99
CA ILE A 56 0.82 2.07 -25.92
C ILE A 56 0.06 1.48 -24.72
N GLY A 57 -0.61 2.33 -23.95
CA GLY A 57 -1.47 1.94 -22.84
C GLY A 57 -1.33 2.89 -21.66
N GLU A 58 -1.69 2.40 -20.47
CA GLU A 58 -1.54 3.09 -19.20
C GLU A 58 -0.72 2.22 -18.23
N PRO A 59 0.13 2.82 -17.39
CA PRO A 59 0.85 2.08 -16.37
C PRO A 59 -0.10 1.56 -15.29
N ARG A 60 0.12 0.32 -14.86
CA ARG A 60 -0.58 -0.29 -13.73
C ARG A 60 0.02 0.21 -12.42
N GLN A 61 -0.84 0.67 -11.53
CA GLN A 61 -0.48 1.04 -10.16
C GLN A 61 -0.41 -0.16 -9.23
N LEU A 62 0.59 -0.20 -8.36
CA LEU A 62 0.68 -1.02 -7.15
C LEU A 62 0.73 -0.09 -5.94
N ASN A 63 -0.07 -0.34 -4.92
CA ASN A 63 -0.29 0.63 -3.84
C ASN A 63 0.46 0.32 -2.54
N ASN A 64 0.97 -0.90 -2.39
CA ASN A 64 1.61 -1.34 -1.16
C ASN A 64 2.46 -2.62 -1.35
N ASP A 65 3.21 -2.96 -0.30
CA ASP A 65 4.12 -4.11 -0.25
C ASP A 65 3.40 -5.44 -0.49
N ARG A 66 2.14 -5.57 -0.04
CA ARG A 66 1.37 -6.79 -0.24
C ARG A 66 1.06 -7.02 -1.72
N GLU A 67 0.57 -6.01 -2.41
CA GLU A 67 0.31 -6.08 -3.85
C GLU A 67 1.60 -6.36 -4.62
N PHE A 68 2.69 -5.66 -4.28
CA PHE A 68 3.96 -5.84 -4.96
C PHE A 68 4.54 -7.23 -4.73
N ARG A 69 4.49 -7.75 -3.50
CA ARG A 69 4.93 -9.11 -3.18
C ARG A 69 4.12 -10.18 -3.90
N TRP A 70 2.80 -10.05 -3.95
CA TRP A 70 1.95 -10.98 -4.70
C TRP A 70 2.29 -10.96 -6.18
N PHE A 71 2.52 -9.76 -6.74
CA PHE A 71 2.98 -9.62 -8.11
C PHE A 71 4.33 -10.34 -8.33
N LEU A 72 5.34 -10.06 -7.51
CA LEU A 72 6.66 -10.68 -7.63
C LEU A 72 6.63 -12.21 -7.52
N LYS A 73 5.77 -12.75 -6.64
CA LYS A 73 5.56 -14.21 -6.53
C LYS A 73 4.89 -14.84 -7.75
N SER A 74 4.15 -14.05 -8.53
CA SER A 74 3.49 -14.53 -9.75
C SER A 74 4.42 -14.54 -10.97
N LEU A 75 5.54 -13.83 -10.91
CA LEU A 75 6.50 -13.75 -12.01
C LEU A 75 7.16 -15.11 -12.24
N LYS A 76 7.30 -15.45 -13.53
CA LYS A 76 7.98 -16.66 -13.97
C LYS A 76 9.38 -16.31 -14.47
N LEU A 77 10.26 -17.31 -14.51
CA LEU A 77 11.49 -17.22 -15.27
C LEU A 77 11.19 -16.77 -16.71
N PRO A 78 12.05 -15.95 -17.33
CA PRO A 78 13.40 -15.57 -16.90
C PRO A 78 13.50 -14.32 -16.00
N VAL A 79 12.40 -13.81 -15.45
CA VAL A 79 12.44 -12.59 -14.61
C VAL A 79 12.92 -12.92 -13.20
N THR A 80 14.08 -12.39 -12.81
CA THR A 80 14.74 -12.71 -11.52
C THR A 80 15.13 -11.49 -10.71
N LYS A 81 15.16 -10.31 -11.33
CA LYS A 81 15.55 -9.04 -10.72
C LYS A 81 14.48 -7.97 -10.99
N VAL A 82 14.51 -6.90 -10.20
CA VAL A 82 13.73 -5.67 -10.38
C VAL A 82 14.68 -4.49 -10.47
N ALA A 83 14.43 -3.58 -11.40
CA ALA A 83 15.06 -2.27 -11.49
C ALA A 83 14.04 -1.17 -11.19
N TYR A 84 14.45 -0.22 -10.35
CA TYR A 84 13.63 0.92 -9.97
C TYR A 84 14.08 2.19 -10.68
N ASP A 85 13.12 2.83 -11.34
CA ASP A 85 13.31 3.96 -12.28
C ASP A 85 14.49 3.70 -13.23
N PRO A 86 14.47 2.63 -14.05
CA PRO A 86 15.56 2.38 -14.97
C PRO A 86 15.57 3.40 -16.11
N GLU A 87 16.74 3.97 -16.35
CA GLU A 87 17.10 4.75 -17.53
C GLU A 87 18.07 3.91 -18.38
N PRO A 88 17.55 3.05 -19.28
CA PRO A 88 18.42 2.29 -20.18
C PRO A 88 19.13 3.24 -21.15
N VAL A 89 20.47 3.22 -21.14
CA VAL A 89 21.33 3.98 -22.05
C VAL A 89 22.25 2.99 -22.78
N GLU A 90 22.01 2.81 -24.08
CA GLU A 90 22.75 1.86 -24.94
C GLU A 90 22.81 0.43 -24.38
N PHE A 91 23.91 0.09 -23.69
CA PHE A 91 24.20 -1.23 -23.11
C PHE A 91 24.24 -1.24 -21.58
N ASP A 92 23.98 -0.09 -20.95
CA ASP A 92 23.95 0.06 -19.50
C ASP A 92 22.53 0.33 -18.99
N ILE A 93 22.24 -0.23 -17.82
CA ILE A 93 21.00 0.00 -17.09
C ILE A 93 21.31 0.94 -15.94
N ASN A 94 21.09 2.23 -16.15
CA ASN A 94 21.18 3.20 -15.07
C ASN A 94 19.88 3.17 -14.26
N ALA A 95 19.83 2.36 -13.22
CA ALA A 95 18.70 2.31 -12.30
C ALA A 95 19.10 2.87 -10.94
N LYS A 96 18.16 3.49 -10.22
CA LYS A 96 18.40 3.93 -8.84
C LYS A 96 18.87 2.78 -7.96
N TRP A 97 18.32 1.60 -8.19
CA TRP A 97 18.82 0.33 -7.65
C TRP A 97 18.30 -0.85 -8.49
N ILE A 98 19.01 -1.96 -8.39
CA ILE A 98 18.61 -3.26 -8.93
C ILE A 98 18.69 -4.28 -7.79
N ALA A 99 17.63 -5.06 -7.60
CA ALA A 99 17.56 -6.07 -6.55
C ALA A 99 17.03 -7.40 -7.08
N LYS A 100 17.52 -8.52 -6.53
CA LYS A 100 16.95 -9.84 -6.82
C LYS A 100 15.55 -9.92 -6.22
N ILE A 101 14.61 -10.51 -6.96
CA ILE A 101 13.25 -10.74 -6.46
C ILE A 101 13.28 -11.47 -5.12
N LYS A 102 14.13 -12.50 -4.99
CA LYS A 102 14.28 -13.24 -3.73
C LYS A 102 14.62 -12.32 -2.55
N THR A 103 15.62 -11.46 -2.72
CA THR A 103 16.03 -10.47 -1.71
C THR A 103 14.89 -9.51 -1.37
N LEU A 104 14.13 -9.03 -2.36
CA LEU A 104 12.98 -8.18 -2.11
C LEU A 104 11.90 -8.89 -1.29
N LEU A 105 11.60 -10.15 -1.62
CA LEU A 105 10.58 -10.96 -0.96
C LEU A 105 10.94 -11.32 0.49
N GLU A 106 12.24 -11.45 0.80
CA GLU A 106 12.76 -11.89 2.10
C GLU A 106 13.09 -10.71 3.01
N ASP A 107 13.69 -9.63 2.48
CA ASP A 107 14.34 -8.61 3.29
C ASP A 107 13.68 -7.21 3.22
N TYR A 108 12.85 -6.93 2.20
CA TYR A 108 12.39 -5.56 1.93
C TYR A 108 10.87 -5.39 1.79
N LEU A 109 10.11 -6.45 1.51
CA LEU A 109 8.65 -6.39 1.39
C LEU A 109 8.00 -6.85 2.70
N ILE A 110 7.60 -5.88 3.53
CA ILE A 110 6.91 -6.15 4.79
C ILE A 110 5.44 -6.39 4.48
N VAL A 111 5.01 -7.64 4.61
CA VAL A 111 3.60 -8.01 4.45
C VAL A 111 2.94 -7.99 5.79
N ASP A 112 1.72 -7.47 5.82
CA ASP A 112 0.84 -7.65 6.95
C ASP A 112 -0.38 -8.51 6.57
N ASN A 113 -1.10 -8.90 7.62
CA ASN A 113 -2.38 -9.58 7.48
C ASN A 113 -3.54 -8.58 7.64
N SER A 114 -3.32 -7.29 7.36
CA SER A 114 -4.36 -6.27 7.50
C SER A 114 -5.62 -6.66 6.74
N PRO A 115 -6.81 -6.50 7.33
CA PRO A 115 -8.07 -6.86 6.67
C PRO A 115 -8.44 -5.89 5.53
N TRP A 116 -7.65 -4.82 5.34
CA TRP A 116 -7.76 -3.81 4.28
C TRP A 116 -6.47 -3.73 3.46
N ASN A 117 -6.54 -3.12 2.27
CA ASN A 117 -5.36 -2.67 1.52
C ASN A 117 -4.95 -1.26 1.96
N TYR A 118 -3.70 -0.89 1.71
CA TYR A 118 -3.21 0.47 1.91
C TYR A 118 -3.22 1.28 0.61
N PRO A 119 -3.34 2.61 0.69
CA PRO A 119 -3.55 3.40 1.93
C PRO A 119 -4.96 3.26 2.52
N VAL A 120 -5.07 3.52 3.82
CA VAL A 120 -6.35 3.73 4.51
C VAL A 120 -6.39 5.12 5.11
N TYR A 121 -7.57 5.59 5.45
CA TYR A 121 -7.79 6.98 5.82
C TYR A 121 -8.50 7.07 7.16
N VAL A 122 -8.17 8.08 7.94
CA VAL A 122 -8.88 8.48 9.15
C VAL A 122 -9.21 9.96 9.05
N VAL A 123 -10.25 10.43 9.74
CA VAL A 123 -10.57 11.85 9.77
C VAL A 123 -10.07 12.42 11.10
N ASN A 124 -9.15 13.37 11.05
CA ASN A 124 -8.65 14.08 12.22
C ASN A 124 -9.54 15.30 12.51
N GLN A 125 -10.03 15.42 13.74
CA GLN A 125 -10.89 16.50 14.21
C GLN A 125 -10.21 17.23 15.38
N ALA A 126 -10.77 18.37 15.82
CA ALA A 126 -10.18 19.20 16.88
C ALA A 126 -9.92 18.44 18.20
N ASP A 127 -10.76 17.45 18.52
CA ASP A 127 -10.71 16.68 19.77
C ASP A 127 -10.04 15.30 19.61
N GLY A 128 -9.47 14.99 18.43
CA GLY A 128 -8.91 13.68 18.11
C GLY A 128 -9.43 13.11 16.79
N TYR A 129 -9.27 11.81 16.56
CA TYR A 129 -9.78 11.17 15.36
C TYR A 129 -11.28 10.94 15.42
N SER A 130 -11.93 10.92 14.26
CA SER A 130 -13.36 10.62 14.16
C SER A 130 -13.64 9.23 14.71
N SER A 131 -14.70 9.16 15.51
CA SER A 131 -15.08 7.94 16.20
C SER A 131 -16.59 7.79 16.23
N THR A 132 -17.04 6.56 16.21
CA THR A 132 -18.44 6.18 16.40
C THR A 132 -18.61 5.55 17.77
N VAL A 133 -19.70 5.89 18.46
CA VAL A 133 -20.09 5.21 19.70
C VAL A 133 -21.01 4.06 19.33
N GLY A 134 -20.61 2.85 19.68
CA GLY A 134 -21.41 1.64 19.51
C GLY A 134 -21.73 1.00 20.85
N ASN A 135 -22.43 -0.14 20.79
CA ASN A 135 -22.66 -1.00 21.94
C ASN A 135 -21.92 -2.32 21.73
N GLY A 136 -21.22 -2.79 22.77
CA GLY A 136 -20.59 -4.10 22.80
C GLY A 136 -21.62 -5.23 22.95
N GLU A 137 -21.14 -6.47 23.02
CA GLU A 137 -21.99 -7.67 23.09
C GLU A 137 -22.81 -7.73 24.39
N GLU A 138 -22.33 -7.12 25.48
CA GLU A 138 -23.01 -7.08 26.78
C GLU A 138 -23.81 -5.77 26.97
N GLY A 139 -23.91 -4.92 25.93
CA GLY A 139 -24.65 -3.66 25.93
C GLY A 139 -23.89 -2.46 26.53
N GLU A 140 -22.61 -2.63 26.86
CA GLU A 140 -21.72 -1.57 27.26
C GLU A 140 -21.42 -0.62 26.10
N SER A 141 -21.33 0.68 26.39
CA SER A 141 -20.94 1.66 25.38
C SER A 141 -19.46 1.49 25.05
N MET A 142 -19.14 1.42 23.76
CA MET A 142 -17.78 1.31 23.26
C MET A 142 -17.50 2.40 22.22
N THR A 143 -16.26 2.87 22.18
CA THR A 143 -15.80 3.83 21.18
C THR A 143 -15.05 3.10 20.08
N LEU A 144 -15.41 3.38 18.83
CA LEU A 144 -14.81 2.80 17.64
C LEU A 144 -14.11 3.89 16.83
N LEU A 145 -12.86 3.67 16.42
CA LEU A 145 -12.17 4.53 15.48
C LEU A 145 -12.74 4.32 14.08
N ASN A 146 -13.09 5.39 13.39
CA ASN A 146 -13.57 5.33 12.03
C ASN A 146 -12.38 5.27 11.06
N LEU A 147 -12.29 4.18 10.31
CA LEU A 147 -11.25 3.94 9.33
C LEU A 147 -11.88 3.68 7.96
N PHE A 148 -11.36 4.36 6.94
CA PHE A 148 -11.89 4.31 5.58
C PHE A 148 -10.87 3.63 4.66
N THR A 149 -11.36 2.75 3.80
CA THR A 149 -10.54 2.08 2.77
C THR A 149 -10.49 2.87 1.47
N ASP A 150 -11.28 3.94 1.38
CA ASP A 150 -11.43 4.79 0.21
C ASP A 150 -11.40 6.27 0.62
N GLU A 151 -10.65 7.09 -0.13
CA GLU A 151 -10.45 8.50 0.20
C GLU A 151 -11.73 9.32 0.03
N GLU A 152 -12.53 9.04 -1.00
CA GLU A 152 -13.77 9.75 -1.28
C GLU A 152 -14.80 9.50 -0.16
N LYS A 153 -14.86 8.27 0.36
CA LYS A 153 -15.68 7.96 1.55
C LYS A 153 -15.24 8.76 2.77
N ALA A 154 -13.94 8.86 3.02
CA ALA A 154 -13.42 9.62 4.16
C ALA A 154 -13.75 11.12 4.02
N LYS A 155 -13.57 11.69 2.82
CA LYS A 155 -13.92 13.09 2.52
C LYS A 155 -15.42 13.35 2.70
N LYS A 156 -16.27 12.49 2.12
CA LYS A 156 -17.72 12.59 2.27
C LYS A 156 -18.15 12.49 3.75
N TYR A 157 -17.52 11.60 4.52
CA TYR A 157 -17.82 11.48 5.95
C TYR A 157 -17.38 12.70 6.75
N ALA A 158 -16.24 13.32 6.40
CA ALA A 158 -15.77 14.55 7.02
C ALA A 158 -16.72 15.74 6.76
N GLU A 159 -17.43 15.75 5.64
CA GLU A 159 -18.43 16.77 5.29
C GLU A 159 -19.78 16.56 6.00
N THR A 160 -20.12 15.34 6.42
CA THR A 160 -21.45 15.05 7.00
C THR A 160 -21.54 15.32 8.50
N GLN A 161 -20.42 15.52 9.19
CA GLN A 161 -20.42 15.87 10.60
C GLN A 161 -20.39 17.40 10.80
N ASP A 162 -21.06 17.88 11.86
CA ASP A 162 -20.99 19.29 12.30
C ASP A 162 -19.57 19.72 12.73
N LYS A 163 -18.63 18.77 12.78
CA LYS A 163 -17.21 19.01 13.10
C LYS A 163 -16.38 18.94 11.82
N GLU A 164 -15.75 20.07 11.47
CA GLU A 164 -14.70 20.09 10.44
C GLU A 164 -13.62 19.06 10.79
N GLY A 165 -13.21 18.28 9.80
CA GLY A 165 -12.16 17.27 9.94
C GLY A 165 -11.27 17.19 8.71
N GLU A 166 -10.00 16.90 8.93
CA GLU A 166 -8.99 16.70 7.89
C GLU A 166 -8.82 15.21 7.61
N VAL A 167 -8.86 14.81 6.34
CA VAL A 167 -8.57 13.43 5.96
C VAL A 167 -7.07 13.18 6.04
N VAL A 168 -6.68 12.22 6.87
CA VAL A 168 -5.29 11.81 7.08
C VAL A 168 -5.05 10.45 6.45
N THR A 169 -4.07 10.39 5.55
CA THR A 169 -3.68 9.17 4.84
C THR A 169 -2.69 8.35 5.65
N LEU A 170 -3.01 7.06 5.86
CA LEU A 170 -2.17 6.06 6.50
C LEU A 170 -1.65 5.10 5.43
N HIS A 171 -0.38 5.24 5.08
CA HIS A 171 0.22 4.57 3.92
C HIS A 171 0.64 3.11 4.16
N ASN A 172 0.80 2.69 5.41
CA ASN A 172 1.33 1.37 5.73
C ASN A 172 0.87 0.89 7.11
N MET A 173 1.19 -0.37 7.41
CA MET A 173 0.91 -1.01 8.69
C MET A 173 1.45 -0.23 9.88
N GLU A 174 2.69 0.28 9.79
CA GLU A 174 3.34 0.97 10.89
C GLU A 174 2.60 2.24 11.30
N HIS A 175 2.10 3.01 10.33
CA HIS A 175 1.30 4.20 10.58
C HIS A 175 0.01 3.86 11.33
N VAL A 176 -0.71 2.82 10.88
CA VAL A 176 -1.95 2.37 11.54
C VAL A 176 -1.65 1.84 12.94
N ARG A 177 -0.63 0.98 13.07
CA ARG A 177 -0.24 0.39 14.35
C ARG A 177 0.14 1.46 15.37
N LYS A 178 0.87 2.49 14.95
CA LYS A 178 1.24 3.63 15.80
C LYS A 178 0.00 4.37 16.33
N ILE A 179 -0.99 4.64 15.48
CA ILE A 179 -2.25 5.28 15.90
C ILE A 179 -3.02 4.38 16.86
N LEU A 180 -3.23 3.11 16.51
CA LEU A 180 -3.99 2.18 17.34
C LEU A 180 -3.34 1.93 18.70
N LEU A 181 -2.01 1.86 18.78
CA LEU A 181 -1.28 1.79 20.05
C LEU A 181 -1.49 3.05 20.90
N GLY A 182 -1.52 4.23 20.28
CA GLY A 182 -1.78 5.49 20.97
C GLY A 182 -3.22 5.66 21.46
N LEU A 183 -4.17 4.97 20.82
CA LEU A 183 -5.60 5.04 21.14
C LEU A 183 -6.11 3.83 21.93
N ARG A 184 -5.24 2.87 22.27
CA ARG A 184 -5.63 1.56 22.83
C ARG A 184 -6.53 1.66 24.07
N ASP A 185 -6.28 2.64 24.93
CA ASP A 185 -7.03 2.81 26.18
C ASP A 185 -8.37 3.56 25.99
N SER A 186 -8.61 4.14 24.81
CA SER A 186 -9.79 4.97 24.51
C SER A 186 -10.66 4.42 23.38
N VAL A 187 -10.13 3.50 22.57
CA VAL A 187 -10.82 2.91 21.43
C VAL A 187 -10.80 1.40 21.56
N SER A 188 -11.99 0.80 21.56
CA SER A 188 -12.16 -0.65 21.71
C SER A 188 -12.06 -1.38 20.36
N ALA A 189 -12.48 -0.74 19.27
CA ALA A 189 -12.51 -1.34 17.93
C ALA A 189 -12.29 -0.32 16.82
N VAL A 190 -12.05 -0.82 15.61
CA VAL A 190 -12.06 -0.03 14.37
C VAL A 190 -13.34 -0.35 13.61
N ALA A 191 -14.12 0.68 13.27
CA ALA A 191 -15.25 0.61 12.37
C ALA A 191 -14.77 0.91 10.95
N MET A 192 -14.91 -0.05 10.04
CA MET A 192 -14.46 0.12 8.65
C MET A 192 -15.56 0.74 7.79
N ASP A 193 -15.19 1.72 6.96
CA ASP A 193 -16.08 2.46 6.04
C ASP A 193 -17.44 2.81 6.68
N PRO A 194 -17.47 3.46 7.84
CA PRO A 194 -18.72 3.82 8.48
C PRO A 194 -19.51 4.79 7.59
N VAL A 195 -20.82 4.64 7.61
CA VAL A 195 -21.78 5.53 6.94
C VAL A 195 -22.45 6.40 8.00
N TYR A 196 -22.71 7.65 7.66
CA TYR A 196 -23.47 8.58 8.50
C TYR A 196 -24.80 8.90 7.81
N GLU A 197 -25.90 8.42 8.39
CA GLU A 197 -27.26 8.60 7.88
C GLU A 197 -28.19 8.89 9.06
N GLU A 198 -29.18 9.76 8.86
CA GLU A 198 -30.23 10.07 9.87
C GLU A 198 -29.69 10.48 11.26
N ASN A 199 -28.54 11.15 11.31
CA ASN A 199 -27.81 11.53 12.54
C ASN A 199 -27.21 10.37 13.35
N GLU A 200 -27.09 9.20 12.74
CA GLU A 200 -26.43 8.03 13.32
C GLU A 200 -25.27 7.57 12.44
N SER A 201 -24.20 7.06 13.07
CA SER A 201 -23.11 6.41 12.35
C SER A 201 -23.19 4.91 12.53
N SER A 202 -23.11 4.17 11.43
CA SER A 202 -23.14 2.71 11.43
C SER A 202 -22.02 2.14 10.55
N SER A 203 -21.55 0.94 10.86
CA SER A 203 -20.59 0.20 10.05
C SER A 203 -20.99 -1.27 10.00
N GLN A 204 -20.72 -1.92 8.87
CA GLN A 204 -20.94 -3.35 8.69
C GLN A 204 -19.84 -4.20 9.33
N TYR A 205 -18.64 -3.64 9.50
CA TYR A 205 -17.46 -4.39 9.92
C TYR A 205 -16.72 -3.65 11.03
N CYS A 206 -16.74 -4.25 12.21
CA CYS A 206 -16.01 -3.77 13.38
C CYS A 206 -14.98 -4.81 13.79
N ILE A 207 -13.74 -4.40 14.04
CA ILE A 207 -12.67 -5.30 14.46
C ILE A 207 -12.01 -4.73 15.72
N GLY A 208 -11.93 -5.53 16.78
CA GLY A 208 -11.33 -5.11 18.04
C GLY A 208 -9.87 -4.67 17.88
N VAL A 209 -9.48 -3.59 18.54
CA VAL A 209 -8.11 -3.03 18.46
C VAL A 209 -7.07 -4.06 18.90
N GLU A 210 -7.34 -4.83 19.95
CA GLU A 210 -6.42 -5.88 20.40
C GLU A 210 -6.23 -6.97 19.34
N ALA A 211 -7.32 -7.43 18.73
CA ALA A 211 -7.23 -8.42 17.67
C ALA A 211 -6.44 -7.89 16.46
N LEU A 212 -6.64 -6.63 16.10
CA LEU A 212 -5.86 -5.97 15.04
C LEU A 212 -4.37 -5.95 15.39
N LEU A 213 -4.01 -5.46 16.57
CA LEU A 213 -2.61 -5.32 16.99
C LEU A 213 -1.89 -6.66 17.19
N ASP A 214 -2.60 -7.70 17.64
CA ASP A 214 -1.98 -8.97 18.02
C ASP A 214 -1.97 -10.01 16.89
N LYS A 215 -2.90 -9.91 15.92
CA LYS A 215 -3.06 -10.93 14.87
C LYS A 215 -2.89 -10.41 13.45
N TYR A 216 -3.33 -9.19 13.18
CA TYR A 216 -3.41 -8.69 11.81
C TYR A 216 -2.28 -7.71 11.46
N LEU A 217 -1.94 -6.82 12.39
CA LEU A 217 -0.93 -5.77 12.25
C LEU A 217 0.40 -6.17 12.90
N VAL A 218 0.84 -7.38 12.59
CA VAL A 218 2.07 -7.97 13.12
C VAL A 218 3.15 -7.90 12.04
N LEU A 219 4.34 -7.46 12.42
CA LEU A 219 5.53 -7.60 11.59
C LEU A 219 5.91 -9.10 11.61
N ASP A 220 5.72 -9.82 10.50
CA ASP A 220 6.35 -11.12 10.33
C ASP A 220 7.87 -10.90 10.46
N GLN A 221 8.48 -11.44 11.52
CA GLN A 221 9.93 -11.45 11.73
C GLN A 221 10.62 -12.56 10.96
#